data_AF-A0A172YC91-F1
#
_entry.id   AF-A0A172YC91-F1
#
_cell.length_a   1.000
_cell.length_b   1.000
_cell.length_c   1.000
_cell.angle_alpha   90.00
_cell.angle_beta   90.00
_cell.angle_gamma   90.00
#
_symmetry.space_group_name_H-M   'P 1'
#
loop_
_entity.id
_entity.type
_entity.pdbx_description
1 polymer ?
#
loop_
_entity_poly.entity_id
_entity_poly.type
_entity_poly.pdbx_seq_one_letter_code
_entity_poly.pdbx_strand_id
1 'polypeptide(L)'
;MRLPPVKALILYSERDAFSPQLIDAGADVTLPAGTDGAGRVSDIRAVNDGRYELRELRPSDRLRGWARRRARFIHGPYGLAQVWLAQELIASADSADHEATRLDAEESLYLDALARWKARQG
;
A
#
# COMPACT_ATOMS: atom_id res chain seq x y z
N MET A 1 -17.45 -4.85 6.19
CA MET A 1 -16.54 -5.29 5.10
C MET A 1 -15.38 -6.06 5.75
N ARG A 2 -14.90 -7.16 5.16
CA ARG A 2 -13.68 -7.84 5.65
C ARG A 2 -12.49 -7.34 4.81
N LEU A 3 -11.46 -6.83 5.48
CA LEU A 3 -10.20 -6.45 4.85
C LEU A 3 -9.34 -7.71 4.65
N PRO A 4 -8.99 -8.11 3.41
CA PRO A 4 -8.18 -9.28 3.15
C PRO A 4 -6.68 -8.98 3.30
N PRO A 5 -5.83 -9.99 3.52
CA PRO A 5 -4.41 -9.84 3.21
C PRO A 5 -4.23 -9.56 1.71
N VAL A 6 -3.23 -8.76 1.36
CA VAL A 6 -2.93 -8.38 -0.03
C VAL A 6 -1.47 -8.66 -0.32
N LYS A 7 -1.21 -9.48 -1.33
CA LYS A 7 0.14 -9.70 -1.84
C LYS A 7 0.58 -8.48 -2.66
N ALA A 8 1.75 -7.95 -2.34
CA ALA A 8 2.30 -6.73 -2.93
C ALA A 8 3.77 -6.90 -3.32
N LEU A 9 4.15 -6.27 -4.42
CA LEU A 9 5.54 -6.04 -4.82
C LEU A 9 5.94 -4.66 -4.36
N ILE A 10 6.95 -4.60 -3.50
CA ILE A 10 7.46 -3.37 -2.90
C ILE A 10 8.89 -3.17 -3.35
N LEU A 11 9.25 -1.93 -3.65
CA LEU A 11 10.61 -1.52 -3.93
C LEU A 11 11.16 -0.71 -2.75
N TYR A 12 12.29 -1.16 -2.23
CA TYR A 12 13.12 -0.41 -1.31
C TYR A 12 14.28 0.20 -2.09
N SER A 13 14.23 1.50 -2.33
CA SER A 13 15.31 2.22 -2.99
C SER A 13 16.56 2.24 -2.11
N GLU A 14 17.74 2.00 -2.68
CA GLU A 14 18.99 2.15 -1.92
C GLU A 14 19.29 3.63 -1.62
N ARG A 15 18.70 4.56 -2.38
CA ARG A 15 18.83 6.02 -2.16
C ARG A 15 17.88 6.55 -1.09
N ASP A 16 16.77 5.85 -0.86
CA ASP A 16 15.73 6.26 0.07
C ASP A 16 15.11 5.05 0.75
N ALA A 17 15.93 4.34 1.53
CA ALA A 17 15.58 3.08 2.18
C ALA A 17 14.42 3.21 3.19
N PHE A 18 14.02 4.44 3.51
CA PHE A 18 13.01 4.75 4.52
C PHE A 18 11.57 4.82 3.99
N SER A 19 11.36 4.85 2.66
CA SER A 19 10.02 4.94 2.08
C SER A 19 9.75 3.80 1.09
N PRO A 20 9.17 2.67 1.54
CA PRO A 20 8.82 1.57 0.64
C PRO A 20 7.84 2.05 -0.44
N GLN A 21 8.16 1.79 -1.70
CA GLN A 21 7.30 2.13 -2.82
C GLN A 21 6.48 0.92 -3.26
N LEU A 22 5.15 1.09 -3.33
CA LEU A 22 4.26 0.08 -3.89
C LEU A 22 4.39 0.05 -5.42
N ILE A 23 5.01 -1.00 -5.94
CA ILE A 23 5.14 -1.24 -7.38
C ILE A 23 3.89 -1.93 -7.90
N ASP A 24 3.42 -2.97 -7.22
CA ASP A 24 2.24 -3.70 -7.66
C ASP A 24 1.51 -4.43 -6.51
N ALA A 25 0.24 -4.77 -6.69
CA ALA A 25 -0.55 -5.57 -5.74
C ALA A 25 -1.58 -6.47 -6.44
N GLY A 26 -1.70 -7.72 -6.01
CA GLY A 26 -2.48 -8.73 -6.74
C GLY A 26 -2.14 -10.17 -6.33
N ALA A 27 -3.06 -11.11 -6.60
CA ALA A 27 -2.81 -12.53 -6.38
C ALA A 27 -1.62 -13.05 -7.21
N ASP A 28 -1.53 -12.60 -8.46
CA ASP A 28 -0.55 -13.06 -9.45
C ASP A 28 0.72 -12.21 -9.51
N VAL A 29 0.96 -11.36 -8.50
CA VAL A 29 2.16 -10.52 -8.45
C VAL A 29 3.40 -11.39 -8.22
N THR A 30 4.40 -11.21 -9.07
CA THR A 30 5.69 -11.92 -9.03
C THR A 30 6.85 -10.93 -8.97
N LEU A 31 8.05 -11.43 -8.60
CA LEU A 31 9.27 -10.64 -8.73
C LEU A 31 9.57 -10.35 -10.21
N PRO A 32 10.21 -9.23 -10.53
CA PRO A 32 10.76 -8.98 -11.86
C PRO A 32 11.72 -10.10 -12.30
N ALA A 33 11.83 -10.33 -13.60
CA ALA A 33 12.83 -11.25 -14.14
C ALA A 33 14.26 -10.75 -13.83
N GLY A 34 15.19 -11.67 -13.59
CA GLY A 34 16.57 -11.31 -13.23
C GLY A 34 16.74 -10.85 -11.77
N THR A 35 15.72 -11.03 -10.93
CA THR A 35 15.85 -10.85 -9.49
C THR A 35 16.63 -12.01 -8.86
N ASP A 36 17.64 -11.71 -8.05
CA ASP A 36 18.43 -12.69 -7.31
C ASP A 36 17.71 -13.22 -6.05
N GLY A 37 18.35 -14.15 -5.33
CA GLY A 37 17.80 -14.72 -4.08
C GLY A 37 17.65 -13.71 -2.94
N ALA A 38 18.22 -12.50 -3.07
CA ALA A 38 18.09 -11.41 -2.11
C ALA A 38 17.06 -10.34 -2.55
N GLY A 39 16.35 -10.55 -3.66
CA GLY A 39 15.36 -9.59 -4.16
C GLY A 39 15.95 -8.45 -5.00
N ARG A 40 17.23 -8.51 -5.40
CA ARG A 40 17.88 -7.47 -6.20
C ARG A 40 17.86 -7.79 -7.68
N VAL A 41 17.63 -6.78 -8.51
CA VAL A 41 17.71 -6.93 -9.97
C VAL A 41 19.10 -6.47 -10.43
N SER A 42 19.82 -7.33 -11.14
CA SER A 42 21.19 -7.05 -11.62
C SER A 42 21.24 -6.31 -12.97
N ASP A 43 20.08 -6.09 -13.60
CA ASP A 43 19.99 -5.54 -14.95
C ASP A 43 20.00 -4.00 -14.94
N ILE A 44 20.95 -3.41 -15.65
CA ILE A 44 21.22 -1.94 -15.75
C ILE A 44 20.05 -1.16 -16.36
N ARG A 45 19.04 -1.84 -16.93
CA ARG A 45 17.80 -1.22 -17.43
C ARG A 45 16.66 -1.19 -16.41
N ALA A 46 16.81 -1.81 -15.23
CA ALA A 46 15.85 -1.66 -14.15
C ALA A 46 15.85 -0.19 -13.71
N VAL A 47 14.71 0.48 -13.88
CA VAL A 47 14.57 1.95 -13.76
C VAL A 47 14.89 2.48 -12.36
N ASN A 48 15.06 1.61 -11.35
CA ASN A 48 15.35 2.00 -9.98
C ASN A 48 16.41 1.11 -9.32
N ASP A 49 17.49 1.72 -8.82
CA ASP A 49 18.48 1.09 -7.93
C ASP A 49 17.80 0.68 -6.61
N GLY A 50 17.44 -0.59 -6.44
CA GLY A 50 16.75 -1.02 -5.22
C GLY A 50 16.52 -2.52 -5.06
N ARG A 51 16.02 -2.89 -3.87
CA ARG A 51 15.61 -4.25 -3.53
C ARG A 51 14.10 -4.39 -3.67
N TYR A 52 13.68 -5.33 -4.51
CA TYR A 52 12.30 -5.75 -4.62
C TYR A 52 11.98 -6.78 -3.53
N GLU A 53 10.81 -6.65 -2.92
CA GLU A 53 10.31 -7.58 -1.93
C GLU A 53 8.86 -7.93 -2.25
N LEU A 54 8.56 -9.23 -2.32
CA LEU A 54 7.17 -9.71 -2.29
C LEU A 54 6.75 -9.82 -0.83
N ARG A 55 5.78 -8.99 -0.41
CA ARG A 55 5.22 -9.02 0.94
C ARG A 55 3.74 -9.34 0.89
N GLU A 56 3.27 -10.08 1.89
CA GLU A 56 1.85 -10.15 2.20
C GLU A 56 1.52 -9.05 3.21
N LEU A 57 0.84 -8.00 2.76
CA LEU A 57 0.39 -6.91 3.59
C LEU A 57 -0.90 -7.29 4.30
N ARG A 58 -0.94 -7.07 5.61
CA ARG A 58 -2.09 -7.40 6.45
C ARG A 58 -2.69 -6.13 7.04
N PRO A 59 -4.04 -6.03 7.10
CA PRO A 59 -4.67 -4.86 7.70
C PRO A 59 -4.36 -4.81 9.20
N SER A 60 -3.99 -3.62 9.68
CA SER A 60 -3.81 -3.32 11.11
C SER A 60 -5.12 -3.52 11.89
N ASP A 61 -5.03 -3.66 13.20
CA ASP A 61 -6.22 -3.75 14.05
C ASP A 61 -7.08 -2.49 13.99
N ARG A 62 -6.46 -1.33 13.78
CA ARG A 62 -7.14 -0.06 13.59
C ARG A 62 -7.97 -0.05 12.30
N LEU A 63 -7.38 -0.44 11.17
CA LEU A 63 -8.09 -0.59 9.90
C LEU A 63 -9.23 -1.64 10.01
N ARG A 64 -8.98 -2.76 10.68
CA ARG A 64 -10.03 -3.78 10.94
C ARG A 64 -11.16 -3.21 11.79
N GLY A 65 -10.85 -2.42 12.81
CA GLY A 65 -11.81 -1.71 13.65
C GLY A 65 -12.72 -0.79 12.83
N TRP A 66 -12.14 0.05 11.98
CA TRP A 66 -12.90 0.91 11.09
C TRP A 66 -13.74 0.13 10.07
N ALA A 67 -13.21 -0.96 9.50
CA ALA A 67 -13.95 -1.81 8.57
C ALA A 67 -15.18 -2.48 9.22
N ARG A 68 -15.08 -2.87 10.51
CA ARG A 68 -16.22 -3.37 11.29
C ARG A 68 -17.28 -2.29 11.52
N ARG A 69 -16.85 -1.04 11.71
CA ARG A 69 -17.72 0.14 11.83
C ARG A 69 -18.28 0.62 10.47
N ARG A 70 -18.03 -0.11 9.38
CA ARG A 70 -18.46 0.24 8.01
C ARG A 70 -17.84 1.53 7.48
N ALA A 71 -16.61 1.84 7.90
CA ALA A 71 -15.84 2.90 7.26
C ALA A 71 -15.62 2.59 5.77
N ARG A 72 -15.56 3.66 4.98
CA ARG A 72 -15.23 3.65 3.56
C ARG A 72 -13.76 4.02 3.40
N PHE A 73 -13.05 3.28 2.56
CA PHE A 73 -11.65 3.49 2.26
C PHE A 73 -11.58 3.99 0.82
N ILE A 74 -11.08 5.21 0.62
CA ILE A 74 -11.11 5.93 -0.65
C ILE A 74 -9.71 6.43 -0.97
N HIS A 75 -9.30 6.38 -2.24
CA HIS A 75 -8.15 7.12 -2.72
C HIS A 75 -8.59 8.49 -3.21
N GLY A 76 -8.07 9.52 -2.55
CA GLY A 76 -8.28 10.90 -2.95
C GLY A 76 -7.68 11.21 -4.32
N PRO A 77 -7.94 12.42 -4.87
CA PRO A 77 -7.50 12.83 -6.20
C PRO A 77 -5.98 12.81 -6.42
N TYR A 78 -5.19 12.82 -5.34
CA TYR A 78 -3.72 12.74 -5.37
C TYR A 78 -3.18 11.34 -5.07
N GLY A 79 -4.04 10.32 -5.08
CA GLY A 79 -3.65 8.94 -4.76
C GLY A 79 -3.37 8.71 -3.27
N LEU A 80 -3.75 9.64 -2.40
CA LEU A 80 -3.61 9.50 -0.94
C LEU A 80 -4.81 8.75 -0.35
N ALA A 81 -4.52 7.80 0.54
CA ALA A 81 -5.54 7.02 1.20
C ALA A 81 -6.32 7.86 2.24
N GLN A 82 -7.63 7.73 2.23
CA GLN A 82 -8.55 8.37 3.16
C GLN A 82 -9.54 7.34 3.74
N VAL A 83 -9.89 7.51 5.00
CA VAL A 83 -10.86 6.68 5.72
C VAL A 83 -12.01 7.55 6.20
N TRP A 84 -13.21 7.24 5.72
CA TRP A 84 -14.43 7.98 6.00
C TRP A 84 -15.41 7.13 6.80
N LEU A 85 -15.98 7.69 7.86
CA LEU A 85 -17.07 7.06 8.59
C LEU A 85 -18.32 7.94 8.47
N ALA A 86 -19.40 7.39 7.90
CA ALA A 86 -20.52 8.20 7.44
C ALA A 86 -20.05 9.35 6.53
N GLN A 87 -20.18 10.60 6.96
CA GLN A 87 -19.76 11.80 6.23
C GLN A 87 -18.51 12.47 6.83
N GLU A 88 -17.87 11.84 7.81
CA GLU A 88 -16.71 12.39 8.52
C GLU A 88 -15.41 11.72 8.04
N LEU A 89 -14.40 12.52 7.73
CA LEU A 89 -13.05 12.05 7.46
C LEU A 89 -12.37 11.74 8.79
N ILE A 90 -12.15 10.46 9.09
CA ILE A 90 -11.61 10.03 10.39
C ILE A 90 -10.11 9.73 10.33
N ALA A 91 -9.57 9.43 9.15
CA ALA A 91 -8.13 9.27 8.95
C ALA A 91 -7.68 9.58 7.52
N SER A 92 -6.46 10.11 7.38
CA SER A 92 -5.87 10.50 6.10
C SER A 92 -4.36 10.25 6.06
N ALA A 93 -3.85 9.91 4.89
CA ALA A 93 -2.41 9.90 4.62
C ALA A 93 -1.86 11.32 4.34
N ASP A 94 -2.76 12.28 4.04
CA ASP A 94 -2.39 13.68 3.85
C ASP A 94 -2.13 14.37 5.20
N SER A 95 -0.96 14.98 5.34
CA SER A 95 -0.62 15.76 6.54
C SER A 95 -1.35 17.11 6.63
N ALA A 96 -1.97 17.58 5.54
CA ALA A 96 -2.76 18.80 5.52
C ALA A 96 -4.15 18.63 6.17
N ASP A 97 -4.64 17.39 6.31
CA ASP A 97 -5.94 17.08 6.92
C ASP A 97 -5.85 17.12 8.45
N HIS A 98 -5.73 18.32 9.04
CA HIS A 98 -5.45 18.50 10.47
C HIS A 98 -6.50 17.92 11.44
N GLU A 99 -7.74 17.73 10.99
CA GLU A 99 -8.83 17.16 11.80
C GLU A 99 -8.86 15.62 11.77
N ALA A 100 -8.18 15.00 10.80
CA ALA A 100 -8.17 13.56 10.63
C ALA A 100 -7.00 12.91 11.35
N THR A 101 -7.19 11.69 11.85
CA THR A 101 -6.08 10.91 12.39
C THR A 101 -5.09 10.55 11.27
N ARG A 102 -3.79 10.76 11.49
CA ARG A 102 -2.79 10.37 10.49
C ARG A 102 -2.73 8.85 10.31
N LEU A 103 -2.79 8.41 9.06
CA LEU A 103 -2.43 7.04 8.66
C LEU A 103 -0.91 6.87 8.76
N ASP A 104 -0.47 5.76 9.34
CA ASP A 104 0.95 5.43 9.30
C ASP A 104 1.37 4.91 7.92
N ALA A 105 2.67 4.71 7.74
CA ALA A 105 3.24 4.30 6.45
C ALA A 105 2.75 2.90 6.01
N GLU A 106 2.64 1.93 6.94
CA GLU A 106 2.21 0.57 6.62
C GLU A 106 0.71 0.51 6.34
N GLU A 107 -0.10 1.30 7.04
CA GLU A 107 -1.53 1.43 6.76
C GLU A 107 -1.79 2.11 5.42
N SER A 108 -1.05 3.17 5.11
CA SER A 108 -1.13 3.84 3.80
C SER A 108 -0.76 2.85 2.68
N LEU A 109 0.37 2.15 2.85
CA LEU A 109 0.84 1.13 1.91
C LEU A 109 -0.16 -0.01 1.71
N TYR A 110 -0.78 -0.48 2.80
CA TYR A 110 -1.83 -1.50 2.74
C TYR A 110 -3.07 -1.01 1.97
N LEU A 111 -3.53 0.21 2.24
CA LEU A 111 -4.72 0.76 1.57
C LEU A 111 -4.46 0.97 0.09
N ASP A 112 -3.28 1.44 -0.30
CA ASP A 112 -2.85 1.55 -1.70
C ASP A 112 -2.86 0.18 -2.39
N ALA A 113 -2.28 -0.83 -1.75
CA ALA A 113 -2.26 -2.19 -2.27
C ALA A 113 -3.68 -2.76 -2.41
N LEU A 114 -4.55 -2.51 -1.43
CA LEU A 114 -5.94 -2.96 -1.46
C LEU A 114 -6.72 -2.34 -2.63
N ALA A 115 -6.52 -1.06 -2.93
CA ALA A 115 -7.22 -0.42 -4.04
C ALA A 115 -6.76 -0.96 -5.40
N ARG A 116 -5.45 -1.15 -5.60
CA ARG A 116 -4.92 -1.78 -6.81
C ARG A 116 -5.42 -3.21 -6.97
N TRP A 117 -5.45 -3.99 -5.88
CA TRP A 117 -6.02 -5.34 -5.88
C TRP A 117 -7.50 -5.33 -6.27
N LYS A 118 -8.32 -4.43 -5.71
CA LYS A 118 -9.74 -4.30 -6.07
C LYS A 118 -9.93 -3.89 -7.53
N ALA A 119 -9.12 -2.95 -8.04
CA ALA A 119 -9.19 -2.49 -9.41
C ALA A 119 -8.89 -3.59 -10.45
N ARG A 120 -8.22 -4.68 -10.05
CA ARG A 120 -7.94 -5.85 -10.88
C ARG A 120 -9.03 -6.92 -10.85
N GLN A 121 -9.97 -6.81 -9.92
CA GLN A 121 -11.05 -7.80 -9.73
C GLN A 121 -12.36 -7.41 -10.41
N GLY A 122 -12.51 -6.14 -10.80
CA GLY A 122 -13.62 -5.63 -11.61
C GLY A 122 -13.17 -5.40 -13.04
#